data_AF-A0A9X2AXQ3-F1
#
_entry.id   AF-A0A9X2AXQ3-F1
#
_cell.length_a   1.000
_cell.length_b   1.000
_cell.length_c   1.000
_cell.angle_alpha   90.00
_cell.angle_beta   90.00
_cell.angle_gamma   90.00
#
_symmetry.space_group_name_H-M   'P 1'
#
loop_
_entity.id
_entity.type
_entity.pdbx_description
1 polymer ?
#
loop_
_entity_poly.entity_id
_entity_poly.type
_entity_poly.pdbx_seq_one_letter_code
_entity_poly.pdbx_strand_id
1 'polypeptide(L)' 'MTLTLKYAFFRQKNAITGRMIELAFILMAFSSIATLLTAENLLLTFAALTTALCCFGAFSLFSSAEKVRRVISQPRD' A
#
# COMPACT_ATOMS: atom_id res chain seq x y z
N MET A 1 -13.10 -0.40 9.24
CA MET A 1 -13.90 0.10 8.11
C MET A 1 -13.74 1.61 7.86
N THR A 2 -13.43 2.42 8.87
CA THR A 2 -13.26 3.89 8.76
C THR A 2 -11.99 4.34 8.02
N LEU A 3 -10.87 3.63 8.15
CA LEU A 3 -9.61 3.99 7.47
C LEU A 3 -9.69 3.83 5.94
N THR A 4 -10.33 2.76 5.47
CA THR A 4 -10.50 2.45 4.05
C THR A 4 -11.37 3.49 3.35
N LEU A 5 -12.47 3.92 3.99
CA LEU A 5 -13.34 4.98 3.50
C LEU A 5 -12.63 6.34 3.49
N LYS A 6 -11.90 6.69 4.55
CA LYS A 6 -11.09 7.93 4.58
C LYS A 6 -10.05 7.96 3.46
N TYR A 7 -9.37 6.84 3.20
CA TYR A 7 -8.42 6.74 2.10
C TYR A 7 -9.11 6.81 0.73
N ALA A 8 -10.29 6.19 0.57
CA ALA A 8 -11.06 6.27 -0.68
C ALA A 8 -11.48 7.73 -1.00
N PHE A 9 -11.99 8.47 0.00
CA PHE A 9 -12.32 9.89 -0.16
C PHE A 9 -11.08 10.76 -0.40
N PHE A 10 -9.98 10.49 0.30
CA PHE A 10 -8.73 11.21 0.10
C PHE A 10 -8.14 10.97 -1.30
N ARG A 11 -8.13 9.73 -1.79
CA ARG A 11 -7.68 9.35 -3.15
C ARG A 11 -8.59 9.93 -4.23
N GLN A 12 -9.89 10.08 -3.96
CA GLN A 12 -10.81 10.75 -4.87
C GLN A 12 -10.51 12.25 -4.99
N LYS A 13 -10.20 12.92 -3.88
CA LYS A 13 -9.85 14.35 -3.86
C LYS A 13 -8.44 14.61 -4.40
N ASN A 14 -7.50 13.71 -4.12
CA ASN A 14 -6.08 13.83 -4.44
C ASN A 14 -5.56 12.59 -5.18
N ALA A 15 -6.03 12.38 -6.42
CA ALA A 15 -5.68 11.20 -7.22
C ALA A 15 -4.17 11.03 -7.45
N ILE A 16 -3.44 12.15 -7.63
CA ILE A 16 -1.98 12.16 -7.83
C ILE A 16 -1.27 11.77 -6.54
N THR A 17 -1.64 12.35 -5.40
CA THR A 17 -1.04 12.05 -4.10
C THR A 17 -1.26 10.59 -3.71
N GLY A 18 -2.45 10.02 -3.95
CA GLY A 18 -2.71 8.61 -3.71
C GLY A 18 -1.79 7.68 -4.54
N ARG A 19 -1.58 8.01 -5.83
CA ARG A 19 -0.64 7.28 -6.70
C ARG A 19 0.81 7.40 -6.23
N MET A 20 1.23 8.58 -5.77
CA MET A 20 2.59 8.78 -5.25
C MET A 20 2.85 7.95 -3.99
N ILE A 21 1.85 7.82 -3.10
CA ILE A 21 1.95 6.96 -1.91
C ILE A 21 2.05 5.49 -2.32
N GLU A 22 1.22 5.04 -3.26
CA GLU A 22 1.29 3.67 -3.81
C GLU A 22 2.69 3.37 -4.39
N LEU A 23 3.24 4.29 -5.19
CA LEU A 23 4.60 4.17 -5.74
C LEU A 23 5.68 4.14 -4.66
N ALA A 24 5.58 4.98 -3.62
CA ALA A 24 6.52 4.98 -2.52
C ALA A 24 6.54 3.62 -1.78
N PHE A 25 5.37 3.02 -1.56
CA PHE A 25 5.27 1.68 -0.96
C PHE A 25 5.88 0.59 -1.86
N ILE A 26 5.69 0.69 -3.18
CA ILE A 26 6.31 -0.25 -4.14
C ILE A 26 7.84 -0.13 -4.09
N LEU A 27 8.37 1.09 -4.14
CA LEU A 27 9.82 1.32 -4.04
C LEU A 27 10.40 0.82 -2.72
N MET A 28 9.67 1.03 -1.61
CA MET A 28 10.06 0.53 -0.30
C MET A 28 10.08 -1.01 -0.28
N ALA A 29 9.09 -1.68 -0.88
CA ALA A 29 9.09 -3.13 -1.02
C ALA A 29 10.29 -3.64 -1.84
N PHE A 30 10.62 -2.99 -2.96
CA PHE A 30 11.82 -3.32 -3.74
C PHE A 30 13.11 -3.15 -2.94
N SER A 31 13.24 -2.04 -2.19
CA SER A 31 14.40 -1.84 -1.31
C SER A 31 14.49 -2.91 -0.22
N SER A 32 13.35 -3.35 0.32
CA SER A 32 13.28 -4.40 1.33
C SER A 32 13.69 -5.77 0.78
N ILE A 33 13.36 -6.07 -0.47
CA ILE A 33 13.82 -7.30 -1.13
C ILE A 33 15.33 -7.23 -1.39
N ALA A 34 15.82 -6.08 -1.88
CA ALA A 34 17.24 -5.85 -2.12
C ALA A 34 18.07 -6.02 -0.83
N THR A 35 17.61 -5.46 0.29
CA THR A 35 18.28 -5.66 1.58
C THR A 35 18.23 -7.10 2.04
N LEU A 36 17.15 -7.84 1.78
CA LEU A 36 17.06 -9.27 2.09
C LEU A 36 18.07 -10.11 1.29
N LEU A 37 18.36 -9.75 0.04
CA LEU A 37 19.36 -10.43 -0.78
C LEU A 37 20.80 -10.20 -0.30
N THR A 38 21.08 -9.04 0.29
CA THR A 38 22.43 -8.68 0.76
C THR A 38 22.60 -8.81 2.28
N ALA A 39 21.56 -9.20 3.00
CA ALA A 39 21.57 -9.25 4.46
C ALA A 39 22.30 -10.51 4.95
N GLU A 40 23.46 -10.29 5.56
CA GLU A 40 24.16 -11.32 6.34
C GLU A 40 23.72 -11.35 7.81
N ASN A 41 22.97 -10.33 8.25
CA ASN A 41 22.56 -10.15 9.63
C ASN A 41 21.08 -10.48 9.85
N LEU A 42 20.82 -11.36 10.81
CA LEU A 42 19.49 -11.86 11.18
C LEU A 42 18.50 -10.74 11.58
N LEU A 43 19.01 -9.68 12.22
CA LEU A 43 18.23 -8.46 12.54
C LEU A 43 17.74 -7.71 11.30
N LEU A 44 18.60 -7.57 10.28
CA LEU A 44 18.23 -6.91 9.02
C LEU A 44 17.19 -7.73 8.26
N THR A 45 17.33 -9.06 8.28
CA THR A 45 16.34 -9.97 7.68
C THR A 45 14.98 -9.84 8.35
N PHE A 46 14.92 -9.78 9.68
CA PHE A 46 13.67 -9.58 10.43
C PHE A 46 13.04 -8.22 10.14
N ALA A 47 13.84 -7.15 10.09
CA ALA A 47 13.36 -5.81 9.78
C ALA A 47 12.82 -5.70 8.34
N ALA A 48 13.47 -6.36 7.38
CA ALA A 48 13.00 -6.42 6.00
C ALA A 48 11.69 -7.23 5.89
N LEU A 49 11.58 -8.34 6.63
CA LEU A 49 10.34 -9.14 6.71
C LEU A 49 9.15 -8.35 7.26
N THR A 50 9.34 -7.62 8.36
CA THR A 50 8.27 -6.78 8.93
C THR A 50 7.88 -5.66 7.99
N THR A 51 8.86 -5.03 7.32
CA THR A 51 8.60 -3.99 6.31
C THR A 51 7.81 -4.54 5.13
N ALA A 52 8.15 -5.73 4.63
CA ALA A 52 7.42 -6.40 3.56
C ALA A 52 5.97 -6.70 3.95
N LEU A 53 5.73 -7.18 5.17
CA LEU A 53 4.37 -7.41 5.71
C LEU A 53 3.56 -6.12 5.81
N CYS A 54 4.17 -5.03 6.28
CA CYS A 54 3.53 -3.72 6.32
C CYS A 54 3.15 -3.23 4.91
N CYS A 55 4.03 -3.42 3.92
CA CYS A 55 3.74 -3.08 2.53
C CYS A 55 2.55 -3.90 1.99
N PHE A 56 2.49 -5.20 2.29
CA PHE A 56 1.38 -6.08 1.89
C PHE A 56 0.04 -5.66 2.52
N GLY A 57 0.06 -5.28 3.80
CA GLY A 57 -1.11 -4.74 4.50
C GLY A 57 -1.61 -3.44 3.86
N ALA A 58 -0.70 -2.51 3.56
CA ALA A 58 -1.01 -1.27 2.86
C ALA A 58 -1.60 -1.53 1.47
N PHE A 59 -1.04 -2.48 0.71
CA PHE A 59 -1.53 -2.87 -0.61
C PHE A 59 -2.97 -3.43 -0.55
N SER A 60 -3.25 -4.25 0.48
CA SER A 60 -4.60 -4.78 0.71
C SER A 60 -5.61 -3.69 1.03
N LEU A 61 -5.20 -2.65 1.78
CA LEU A 61 -6.02 -1.47 2.04
C LEU A 61 -6.25 -0.65 0.77
N PHE A 62 -5.23 -0.45 -0.07
CA PHE A 62 -5.37 0.25 -1.35
C PHE A 62 -6.31 -0.48 -2.30
N SER A 63 -6.16 -1.80 -2.42
CA SER A 63 -7.05 -2.66 -3.20
C SER A 63 -8.51 -2.59 -2.70
N SER A 64 -8.69 -2.64 -1.38
CA SER A 64 -10.03 -2.51 -0.77
C SER A 64 -10.64 -1.13 -0.99
N ALA A 65 -9.85 -0.06 -0.88
CA ALA A 65 -10.31 1.29 -1.16
C ALA A 65 -10.66 1.49 -2.65
N GLU A 66 -9.94 0.84 -3.55
CA GLU A 66 -10.26 0.87 -4.98
C GLU A 66 -11.57 0.13 -5.30
N LYS A 67 -11.82 -1.02 -4.66
CA LYS A 67 -13.11 -1.70 -4.74
C LYS A 67 -14.26 -0.81 -4.29
N VAL A 68 -14.12 -0.14 -3.14
CA VAL A 68 -15.12 0.82 -2.62
C VAL A 68 -15.32 1.99 -3.59
N ARG A 69 -14.25 2.54 -4.15
CA ARG A 69 -14.33 3.62 -5.14
C ARG A 69 -15.12 3.19 -6.37
N ARG A 70 -14.87 1.98 -6.91
CA ARG A 70 -15.59 1.44 -8.07
C ARG A 70 -17.09 1.27 -7.79
N VAL A 71 -17.44 0.78 -6.61
CA VAL A 71 -18.84 0.65 -6.16
C VAL A 71 -19.53 2.01 -6.04
N ILE A 72 -18.84 3.05 -5.54
CA ILE A 72 -19.41 4.40 -5.43
C ILE A 72 -19.56 5.08 -6.81
N SER A 73 -18.69 4.77 -7.77
CA SER A 73 -18.73 5.36 -9.13
C SER A 73 -19.64 4.62 -10.12
N GLN A 74 -20.20 3.46 -9.76
CA GLN A 74 -21.16 2.76 -10.62
C GLN A 74 -22.53 3.42 -10.45
N PRO A 75 -23.17 3.94 -11.53
CA PRO A 75 -24.57 4.35 -11.45
C PRO A 75 -25.38 3.11 -11.08
N ARG A 76 -26.22 3.23 -10.05
CA ARG A 76 -27.29 2.26 -9.81
C ARG A 76 -28.28 2.43 -10.94
N ASP A 77 -28.20 1.56 -11.94
CA ASP A 77 -29.32 1.26 -12.82
C ASP A 77 -30.39 0.47 -12.04
#